data_AF-A0A7V6H372-F1
#
_entry.id   AF-A0A7V6H372-F1
#
_cell.length_a   1.000
_cell.length_b   1.000
_cell.length_c   1.000
_cell.angle_alpha   90.00
_cell.angle_beta   90.00
_cell.angle_gamma   90.00
#
_symmetry.space_group_name_H-M   'P 1'
#
loop_
_entity.id
_entity.type
_entity.pdbx_description
1 polymer ?
#
loop_
_entity_poly.entity_id
_entity_poly.type
_entity_poly.pdbx_seq_one_letter_code
_entity_poly.pdbx_strand_id
1 'polypeptide(L)'
;MKTLMITLAMFFFMNVVKGQGFTTDFAVTDNDTIFCKTLTVGHKYVTCKKDDGAKIKIKKVDLLKYACDGRLWEKMPVIDETTGKVQYAMLEMIAYKNGTAIYKENRYSLKEDNYQAWYHHYNVNDNMISQKLTQR
;
A
#
# COMPACT_ATOMS: atom_id res chain seq x y z
N MET A 1 19.23 -44.59 2.87
CA MET A 1 18.43 -44.04 1.75
C MET A 1 17.09 -43.43 2.15
N LYS A 2 16.58 -43.57 3.39
CA LYS A 2 15.31 -42.96 3.81
C LYS A 2 15.45 -41.53 4.35
N THR A 3 16.63 -41.17 4.86
CA THR A 3 16.93 -39.82 5.38
C THR A 3 17.22 -38.79 4.28
N LEU A 4 17.70 -39.21 3.10
CA LEU A 4 17.99 -38.29 1.99
C LEU A 4 16.73 -37.77 1.28
N MET A 5 15.64 -38.55 1.27
CA MET A 5 14.37 -38.14 0.65
C MET A 5 13.62 -37.09 1.49
N ILE A 6 13.82 -37.07 2.82
CA ILE A 6 13.15 -36.13 3.71
C ILE A 6 13.76 -34.72 3.58
N THR A 7 15.09 -34.63 3.36
CA THR A 7 15.78 -33.34 3.18
C THR A 7 15.43 -32.68 1.85
N LEU A 8 15.18 -33.45 0.79
CA LEU A 8 14.80 -32.90 -0.52
C LEU A 8 13.36 -32.38 -0.53
N ALA A 9 12.44 -33.00 0.22
CA ALA A 9 11.07 -32.51 0.38
C ALA A 9 10.99 -31.18 1.15
N MET A 10 11.89 -30.95 2.12
CA MET A 10 11.96 -29.70 2.88
C MET A 10 12.41 -28.49 2.03
N PHE A 11 13.18 -28.71 0.97
CA PHE A 11 13.66 -27.64 0.10
C PHE A 11 12.58 -27.09 -0.86
N PHE A 12 11.55 -27.90 -1.16
CA PHE A 12 10.43 -27.45 -2.01
C PHE A 12 9.40 -26.58 -1.28
N PHE A 13 9.33 -26.63 0.06
CA PHE A 13 8.43 -25.79 0.85
C PHE A 13 8.96 -24.38 1.14
N MET A 14 10.23 -24.07 0.81
CA MET A 14 10.77 -22.72 0.98
C MET A 14 10.26 -21.70 -0.04
N ASN A 15 9.51 -22.13 -1.07
CA ASN A 15 8.97 -21.23 -2.10
C ASN A 15 7.50 -20.80 -1.90
N VAL A 16 6.92 -21.06 -0.72
CA VAL A 16 5.58 -20.61 -0.34
C VAL A 16 5.79 -19.76 0.90
N VAL A 17 5.78 -18.42 0.86
CA VAL A 17 4.64 -17.55 0.56
C VAL A 17 5.23 -16.19 0.15
N LYS A 18 5.05 -15.74 -1.09
CA LYS A 18 5.07 -14.28 -1.32
C LYS A 18 3.80 -13.77 -0.63
N GLY A 19 3.97 -13.13 0.53
CA GLY A 19 2.88 -12.60 1.35
C GLY A 19 1.91 -11.82 0.48
N GLN A 20 0.61 -12.04 0.69
CA GLN A 20 -0.58 -11.39 0.10
C GLN A 20 -0.32 -10.07 -0.64
N GLY A 21 0.38 -10.17 -1.76
CA GLY A 21 0.81 -9.03 -2.54
C GLY A 21 0.03 -9.05 -3.83
N PHE A 22 -0.43 -7.89 -4.27
CA PHE A 22 -1.14 -7.76 -5.54
C PHE A 22 -0.23 -8.27 -6.66
N THR A 23 -0.69 -9.28 -7.40
CA THR A 23 0.08 -9.88 -8.50
C THR A 23 0.10 -9.03 -9.77
N THR A 24 -0.74 -8.00 -9.80
CA THR A 24 -0.93 -7.11 -10.93
C THR A 24 -0.94 -5.68 -10.42
N ASP A 25 -0.12 -4.84 -11.05
CA ASP A 25 -0.17 -3.41 -10.79
C ASP A 25 -1.43 -2.80 -11.41
N PHE A 26 -2.05 -1.87 -10.72
CA PHE A 26 -3.21 -1.16 -11.25
C PHE A 26 -3.34 0.23 -10.64
N ALA A 27 -4.09 1.08 -11.30
CA ALA A 27 -4.49 2.39 -10.80
C ALA A 27 -5.99 2.55 -10.93
N VAL A 28 -6.64 3.10 -9.90
CA VAL A 28 -8.08 3.40 -9.91
C VAL A 28 -8.30 4.89 -9.77
N THR A 29 -9.16 5.41 -10.62
CA THR A 29 -9.67 6.77 -10.63
C THR A 29 -11.19 6.73 -10.43
N ASP A 30 -11.84 7.89 -10.33
CA ASP A 30 -13.30 7.96 -10.25
C ASP A 30 -14.00 7.34 -11.47
N ASN A 31 -13.34 7.32 -12.63
CA ASN A 31 -13.96 6.92 -13.90
C ASN A 31 -13.56 5.52 -14.37
N ASP A 32 -12.41 5.00 -13.93
CA ASP A 32 -11.84 3.79 -14.52
C ASP A 32 -10.83 3.08 -13.60
N THR A 33 -10.64 1.79 -13.86
CA THR A 33 -9.56 0.95 -13.32
C THR A 33 -8.62 0.52 -14.44
N ILE A 34 -7.37 0.93 -14.33
CA ILE A 34 -6.34 0.73 -15.34
C ILE A 34 -5.37 -0.33 -14.84
N PHE A 35 -5.38 -1.51 -15.45
CA PHE A 35 -4.41 -2.57 -15.17
C PHE A 35 -3.11 -2.34 -15.94
N CYS A 36 -1.99 -2.58 -15.26
CA CYS A 36 -0.64 -2.27 -15.72
C CYS A 36 0.22 -3.52 -15.66
N LYS A 37 1.05 -3.71 -16.68
CA LYS A 37 2.18 -4.65 -16.61
C LYS A 37 3.21 -4.17 -15.59
N THR A 38 3.43 -2.86 -15.57
CA THR A 38 4.30 -2.20 -14.59
C THR A 38 3.77 -0.81 -14.33
N LEU A 39 3.74 -0.42 -13.06
CA LEU A 39 3.36 0.90 -12.61
C LEU A 39 4.55 1.61 -11.98
N THR A 40 4.74 2.89 -12.29
CA THR A 40 5.82 3.71 -11.72
C THR A 40 5.24 4.94 -11.08
N VAL A 41 5.57 5.15 -9.80
CA VAL A 41 5.08 6.29 -9.01
C VAL A 41 6.10 7.42 -9.06
N GLY A 42 5.75 8.51 -9.74
CA GLY A 42 6.52 9.76 -9.73
C GLY A 42 5.99 10.76 -8.70
N HIS A 43 6.56 11.96 -8.69
CA HIS A 43 6.14 13.02 -7.78
C HIS A 43 4.72 13.53 -8.07
N LYS A 44 4.40 13.79 -9.36
CA LYS A 44 3.08 14.34 -9.78
C LYS A 44 2.16 13.32 -10.45
N TYR A 45 2.74 12.29 -11.05
CA TYR A 45 2.02 11.32 -11.89
C TYR A 45 2.36 9.89 -11.50
N VAL A 46 1.40 9.01 -11.69
CA VAL A 46 1.63 7.58 -11.82
C VAL A 46 1.66 7.24 -13.32
N THR A 47 2.66 6.49 -13.74
CA THR A 47 2.79 6.02 -15.11
C THR A 47 2.51 4.53 -15.16
N CYS A 48 1.46 4.15 -15.89
CA CYS A 48 1.08 2.78 -16.17
C CYS A 48 1.65 2.38 -17.54
N LYS A 49 2.41 1.29 -17.59
CA LYS A 49 2.81 0.63 -18.84
C LYS A 49 1.92 -0.60 -19.07
N LYS A 50 1.22 -0.63 -20.20
CA LYS A 50 0.37 -1.76 -20.63
C LYS A 50 1.21 -2.87 -21.26
N ASP A 51 0.58 -4.02 -21.50
CA ASP A 51 1.23 -5.17 -22.14
C ASP A 51 1.67 -4.90 -23.58
N ASP A 52 0.91 -4.09 -24.31
CA ASP A 52 1.24 -3.61 -25.66
C ASP A 52 2.37 -2.56 -25.69
N GLY A 53 2.88 -2.16 -24.51
CA GLY A 53 3.92 -1.15 -24.35
C GLY A 53 3.40 0.29 -24.31
N ALA A 54 2.10 0.53 -24.49
CA ALA A 54 1.49 1.84 -24.36
C ALA A 54 1.66 2.38 -22.92
N LYS A 55 1.86 3.70 -22.82
CA LYS A 55 2.04 4.38 -21.53
C LYS A 55 0.87 5.32 -21.26
N ILE A 56 0.25 5.16 -20.09
CA ILE A 56 -0.78 6.06 -19.59
C ILE A 56 -0.22 6.80 -18.38
N LYS A 57 -0.36 8.13 -18.37
CA LYS A 57 0.00 8.98 -17.24
C LYS A 57 -1.26 9.44 -16.54
N ILE A 58 -1.34 9.18 -15.23
CA ILE A 58 -2.47 9.53 -14.37
C ILE A 58 -1.95 10.53 -13.34
N LYS A 59 -2.64 11.65 -13.13
CA LYS A 59 -2.24 12.59 -12.07
C LYS A 59 -2.53 11.96 -10.71
N LYS A 60 -1.63 12.13 -9.74
CA LYS A 60 -1.83 11.56 -8.40
C LYS A 60 -3.05 12.10 -7.68
N VAL A 61 -3.47 13.34 -7.99
CA VAL A 61 -4.66 13.95 -7.38
C VAL A 61 -5.96 13.24 -7.77
N ASP A 62 -5.98 12.60 -8.94
CA ASP A 62 -7.13 11.88 -9.50
C ASP A 62 -7.16 10.40 -9.07
N LEU A 63 -6.13 9.92 -8.36
CA LEU A 63 -6.07 8.53 -7.89
C LEU A 63 -6.87 8.34 -6.62
N LEU A 64 -7.68 7.28 -6.61
CA LEU A 64 -8.34 6.77 -5.41
C LEU A 64 -7.52 5.66 -4.75
N LYS A 65 -6.92 4.79 -5.56
CA LYS A 65 -6.05 3.70 -5.09
C LYS A 65 -5.13 3.24 -6.21
N TYR A 66 -4.01 2.62 -5.85
CA TYR A 66 -3.15 1.92 -6.79
C TYR A 66 -2.40 0.78 -6.11
N ALA A 67 -2.10 -0.26 -6.88
CA ALA A 67 -1.16 -1.29 -6.49
C ALA A 67 0.15 -1.15 -7.28
N CYS A 68 1.27 -1.29 -6.58
CA CYS A 68 2.63 -1.20 -7.15
C CYS A 68 3.53 -2.17 -6.39
N ASP A 69 4.23 -3.06 -7.10
CA ASP A 69 5.19 -3.99 -6.50
C ASP A 69 4.59 -4.84 -5.37
N GLY A 70 3.33 -5.28 -5.55
CA GLY A 70 2.62 -6.11 -4.59
C GLY A 70 2.04 -5.37 -3.39
N ARG A 71 2.22 -4.05 -3.29
CA ARG A 71 1.72 -3.23 -2.18
C ARG A 71 0.54 -2.40 -2.65
N LEU A 72 -0.38 -2.09 -1.73
CA LEU A 72 -1.59 -1.32 -2.02
C LEU A 72 -1.52 0.04 -1.34
N TRP A 73 -1.87 1.08 -2.09
CA TRP A 73 -2.07 2.41 -1.56
C TRP A 73 -3.47 2.89 -1.85
N GLU A 74 -4.10 3.51 -0.86
CA GLU A 74 -5.46 4.05 -0.98
C GLU A 74 -5.53 5.47 -0.43
N LYS A 75 -6.39 6.28 -1.04
CA LYS A 75 -6.68 7.64 -0.63
C LYS A 75 -7.62 7.60 0.57
N MET A 76 -7.07 7.82 1.75
CA MET A 76 -7.80 7.74 3.00
C MET A 76 -7.94 9.12 3.65
N PRO A 77 -9.09 9.40 4.31
CA PRO A 77 -9.23 10.57 5.16
C PRO A 77 -8.31 10.45 6.38
N VAL A 78 -7.60 11.51 6.73
CA VAL A 78 -6.68 11.61 7.87
C VAL A 78 -6.98 12.92 8.59
N ILE A 79 -6.93 12.93 9.91
CA ILE A 79 -7.13 14.16 10.69
C ILE A 79 -5.79 14.89 10.78
N ASP A 80 -5.79 16.17 10.41
CA ASP A 80 -4.68 17.08 10.68
C ASP A 80 -4.70 17.44 12.17
N GLU A 81 -3.64 17.06 12.91
CA GLU A 81 -3.54 17.30 14.35
C GLU A 81 -3.47 18.79 14.71
N THR A 82 -3.04 19.64 13.77
CA THR A 82 -2.89 21.09 14.01
C THR A 82 -4.22 21.82 13.83
N THR A 83 -4.97 21.46 12.79
CA THR A 83 -6.22 22.16 12.43
C THR A 83 -7.48 21.41 12.85
N GLY A 84 -7.36 20.14 13.23
CA GLY A 84 -8.48 19.23 13.51
C GLY A 84 -9.31 18.86 12.28
N LYS A 85 -8.91 19.32 11.08
CA LYS A 85 -9.67 19.11 9.85
C LYS A 85 -9.33 17.77 9.20
N VAL A 86 -10.31 17.20 8.50
CA VAL A 86 -10.09 16.03 7.66
C VAL A 86 -9.38 16.47 6.37
N GLN A 87 -8.25 15.83 6.10
CA GLN A 87 -7.51 15.89 4.84
C GLN A 87 -7.46 14.49 4.21
N TYR A 88 -7.08 14.39 2.93
CA TYR A 88 -6.94 13.10 2.27
C TYR A 88 -5.48 12.85 1.92
N ALA A 89 -4.98 11.68 2.30
CA ALA A 89 -3.62 11.25 2.01
C ALA A 89 -3.63 9.86 1.37
N MET A 90 -2.61 9.59 0.56
CA MET A 90 -2.43 8.30 -0.09
C MET A 90 -1.59 7.41 0.83
N LEU A 91 -2.22 6.43 1.48
CA LEU A 91 -1.63 5.62 2.54
C LEU A 91 -1.43 4.18 2.08
N GLU A 92 -0.36 3.54 2.54
CA GLU A 92 -0.11 2.13 2.24
C GLU A 92 -0.95 1.23 3.15
N MET A 93 -1.77 0.34 2.60
CA MET A 93 -2.43 -0.70 3.38
C MET A 93 -1.42 -1.80 3.69
N ILE A 94 -1.18 -2.04 4.98
CA ILE A 94 -0.21 -3.05 5.44
C ILE A 94 -0.88 -4.32 5.99
N ALA A 95 -2.13 -4.22 6.43
CA ALA A 95 -2.90 -5.34 6.93
C ALA A 95 -4.40 -5.09 6.81
N TYR A 96 -5.15 -6.15 6.54
CA TYR A 96 -6.61 -6.15 6.64
C TYR A 96 -7.07 -7.46 7.27
N LYS A 97 -7.85 -7.37 8.35
CA LYS A 97 -8.40 -8.54 9.04
C LYS A 97 -9.70 -8.18 9.75
N ASN A 98 -10.71 -9.04 9.62
CA ASN A 98 -11.98 -8.93 10.34
C ASN A 98 -12.61 -7.53 10.24
N GLY A 99 -12.62 -6.93 9.04
CA GLY A 99 -13.20 -5.59 8.84
C GLY A 99 -12.33 -4.43 9.32
N THR A 100 -11.13 -4.67 9.85
CA THR A 100 -10.18 -3.61 10.22
C THR A 100 -9.01 -3.57 9.25
N ALA A 101 -8.79 -2.40 8.65
CA ALA A 101 -7.63 -2.07 7.83
C ALA A 101 -6.62 -1.27 8.65
N ILE A 102 -5.34 -1.61 8.51
CA ILE A 102 -4.23 -0.83 9.04
C ILE A 102 -3.49 -0.20 7.87
N TYR A 103 -3.33 1.12 7.93
CA TYR A 103 -2.58 1.88 6.95
C TYR A 103 -1.33 2.50 7.56
N LYS A 104 -0.29 2.61 6.75
CA LYS A 104 0.99 3.26 7.08
C LYS A 104 1.13 4.56 6.30
N GLU A 105 1.49 5.62 7.00
CA GLU A 105 1.87 6.92 6.45
C GLU A 105 3.31 7.24 6.83
N ASN A 106 4.16 7.64 5.89
CA ASN A 106 5.51 8.14 6.20
C ASN A 106 5.49 9.67 6.16
N ARG A 107 5.70 10.33 7.31
CA ARG A 107 5.76 11.78 7.43
C ARG A 107 7.18 12.22 7.78
N TYR A 108 7.67 13.27 7.14
CA TYR A 108 8.95 13.87 7.52
C TYR A 108 8.76 14.70 8.80
N SER A 109 9.56 14.44 9.83
CA SER A 109 9.59 15.21 11.07
C SER A 109 10.73 16.21 11.03
N LEU A 110 10.42 17.51 11.01
CA LEU A 110 11.44 18.56 11.11
C LEU A 110 12.17 18.55 12.46
N LYS A 111 11.50 18.07 13.51
CA LYS A 111 12.07 18.03 14.87
C LYS A 111 13.14 16.94 15.01
N GLU A 112 12.93 15.80 14.35
CA GLU A 112 13.84 14.64 14.45
C GLU A 112 14.71 14.44 13.20
N ASP A 113 14.54 15.30 12.19
CA ASP A 113 15.23 15.26 10.90
C ASP A 113 15.20 13.88 10.23
N ASN A 114 14.07 13.19 10.33
CA ASN A 114 13.87 11.85 9.80
C ASN A 114 12.42 11.60 9.35
N TYR A 115 12.19 10.52 8.62
CA TYR A 115 10.83 10.04 8.32
C TYR A 115 10.30 9.19 9.47
N GLN A 116 9.14 9.57 9.99
CA GLN A 116 8.37 8.80 10.96
C GLN A 116 7.24 8.04 10.30
N ALA A 117 7.06 6.78 10.68
CA ALA A 117 5.91 5.99 10.28
C ALA A 117 4.75 6.19 11.26
N TRP A 118 3.59 6.54 10.72
CA TRP A 118 2.32 6.63 11.42
C TRP A 118 1.40 5.51 10.98
N TYR A 119 0.59 4.99 11.91
CA TYR A 119 -0.32 3.89 11.64
C TYR A 119 -1.77 4.31 11.92
N HIS A 120 -2.65 4.01 11.00
CA HIS A 120 -4.05 4.43 11.04
C HIS A 120 -4.95 3.20 10.97
N HIS A 121 -5.91 3.10 11.89
CA HIS A 121 -6.82 1.97 11.99
C HIS A 121 -8.20 2.41 11.51
N TYR A 122 -8.69 1.73 10.47
CA TYR A 122 -10.01 1.97 9.92
C TYR A 122 -10.82 0.69 10.07
N ASN A 123 -11.88 0.76 10.87
CA ASN A 123 -12.84 -0.33 10.97
C ASN A 123 -13.98 -0.04 9.98
N VAL A 124 -14.34 -1.02 9.17
CA VAL A 124 -15.47 -0.92 8.23
C VAL A 124 -16.79 -0.68 9.00
N ASN A 125 -16.84 -1.00 10.29
CA ASN A 125 -18.01 -0.85 11.15
C ASN A 125 -17.98 0.37 12.10
N ASP A 126 -16.84 1.05 12.28
CA ASP A 126 -16.69 2.19 13.20
C ASP A 126 -15.92 3.35 12.56
N ASN A 127 -16.29 4.59 12.93
CA ASN A 127 -15.57 5.80 12.50
C ASN A 127 -14.08 5.75 12.90
N MET A 128 -13.23 6.31 12.03
CA MET A 128 -11.75 6.30 12.08
C MET A 128 -11.10 6.40 13.48
N ILE A 129 -10.13 5.53 13.79
CA ILE A 129 -9.28 5.62 14.98
C ILE A 129 -7.82 5.72 14.53
N SER A 130 -7.18 6.89 14.69
CA SER A 130 -5.73 7.06 14.41
C SER A 130 -4.91 6.83 15.68
N GLN A 131 -3.83 6.05 15.62
CA GLN A 131 -2.93 5.80 16.76
C GLN A 131 -1.46 5.99 16.36
N LYS A 132 -0.76 6.91 17.04
CA LYS A 132 0.69 7.05 16.90
C LYS A 132 1.38 5.91 17.67
N LEU A 133 2.02 4.99 16.97
CA LEU A 133 2.93 4.02 17.59
C LEU A 133 4.35 4.55 17.52
N THR A 134 4.86 5.07 18.64
CA THR A 134 6.28 5.37 18.79
C THR A 134 7.02 4.06 19.07
N GLN A 135 7.88 3.61 18.16
CA GLN A 135 8.80 2.53 18.48
C GLN A 135 9.78 3.04 19.55
N ARG A 136 9.86 2.31 20.68
CA ARG A 136 10.83 2.55 21.75
C ARG A 136 12.22 2.08 21.34
#